data_AF-A0AAP4BSR3-F1
#
_entry.id   AF-A0AAP4BSR3-F1
#
_cell.length_a   1.000
_cell.length_b   1.000
_cell.length_c   1.000
_cell.angle_alpha   90.00
_cell.angle_beta   90.00
_cell.angle_gamma   90.00
#
_symmetry.space_group_name_H-M   'P 1'
#
loop_
_entity.id
_entity.type
_entity.pdbx_description
1 polymer ?
#
loop_
_entity_poly.entity_id
_entity_poly.type
_entity_poly.pdbx_seq_one_letter_code
_entity_poly.pdbx_strand_id
1 'polypeptide(L)'
;MSDRYKEMGLEMLPNKHYAAWSDEPRPGLAMVYRTRDKVIPVICDEERIFTCDNSPVDASYYDWDAGDKLQGLIIDCADNDLTVAQALAVVREKWGQPDIEIKVDDVNTAGPAIRAALGIDAA
;
A
#
# COMPACT_ATOMS: atom_id res chain seq x y z
N MET A 1 0.59 37.37 -5.25
CA MET A 1 -0.52 37.07 -6.16
C MET A 1 -1.59 36.38 -5.35
N SER A 2 -2.84 36.87 -5.37
CA SER A 2 -3.93 36.26 -4.62
C SER A 2 -4.33 34.92 -5.25
N ASP A 3 -4.50 33.90 -4.42
CA ASP A 3 -4.84 32.55 -4.85
C ASP A 3 -6.35 32.49 -5.14
N ARG A 4 -6.69 32.67 -6.42
CA ARG A 4 -8.07 32.82 -6.92
C ARG A 4 -8.98 31.63 -6.53
N TYR A 5 -8.42 30.45 -6.27
CA TYR A 5 -9.16 29.28 -5.80
C TYR A 5 -9.70 29.45 -4.38
N LYS A 6 -8.94 30.14 -3.52
CA LYS A 6 -9.30 30.42 -2.14
C LYS A 6 -10.40 31.47 -2.03
N GLU A 7 -10.36 32.50 -2.88
CA GLU A 7 -11.41 33.53 -2.96
C GLU A 7 -12.75 32.99 -3.50
N MET A 8 -12.70 31.94 -4.31
CA MET A 8 -13.89 31.29 -4.88
C MET A 8 -14.47 30.18 -3.98
N GLY A 9 -13.87 29.90 -2.83
CA GLY A 9 -14.28 28.78 -1.97
C GLY A 9 -14.09 27.40 -2.61
N LEU A 10 -13.22 27.30 -3.63
CA LEU A 10 -12.85 26.07 -4.33
C LEU A 10 -11.49 25.55 -3.85
N GLU A 11 -11.14 25.82 -2.59
CA GLU A 11 -9.96 25.22 -2.01
C GLU A 11 -10.13 23.70 -2.02
N MET A 12 -9.23 23.02 -2.73
CA MET A 12 -9.14 21.57 -2.68
C MET A 12 -8.94 21.20 -1.21
N LEU A 13 -9.95 20.57 -0.61
CA LEU A 13 -9.78 19.96 0.70
C LEU A 13 -8.60 18.99 0.58
N PRO A 14 -7.64 18.99 1.53
CA PRO A 14 -6.56 18.02 1.49
C PRO A 14 -7.18 16.63 1.54
N ASN A 15 -7.15 15.91 0.42
CA ASN A 15 -7.47 14.49 0.42
C ASN A 15 -6.46 13.81 1.33
N LYS A 16 -6.95 13.22 2.42
CA LYS A 16 -6.12 12.51 3.39
C LYS A 16 -5.79 11.13 2.85
N HIS A 17 -4.97 11.09 1.80
CA HIS A 17 -4.39 9.84 1.34
C HIS A 17 -3.25 9.44 2.27
N TYR A 18 -3.11 8.14 2.52
CA TYR A 18 -1.87 7.62 3.07
C TYR A 18 -0.73 7.93 2.09
N ALA A 19 0.48 8.07 2.62
CA ALA A 19 1.66 8.14 1.79
C ALA A 19 1.88 6.79 1.09
N ALA A 20 2.44 6.82 -0.13
CA ALA A 20 2.96 5.62 -0.78
C ALA A 20 4.46 5.46 -0.53
N TRP A 21 5.14 6.49 -0.03
CA TRP A 21 6.60 6.58 0.06
C TRP A 21 7.05 7.66 1.07
N SER A 22 8.29 7.58 1.54
CA SER A 22 8.95 8.57 2.41
C SER A 22 10.45 8.70 2.08
N ASP A 23 11.00 9.93 2.13
CA ASP A 23 12.45 10.18 2.02
C ASP A 23 13.26 9.55 3.17
N GLU A 24 12.63 9.46 4.35
CA GLU A 24 13.22 8.82 5.52
C GLU A 24 12.90 7.32 5.53
N PRO A 25 13.82 6.45 5.99
CA PRO A 25 13.53 5.04 6.21
C PRO A 25 12.37 4.84 7.19
N ARG A 26 11.43 3.96 6.82
CA ARG A 26 10.19 3.72 7.58
C ARG A 26 10.08 2.22 7.90
N PRO A 27 10.39 1.78 9.12
CA PRO A 27 10.16 0.39 9.51
C PRO A 27 8.69 0.02 9.41
N GLY A 28 8.39 -1.22 9.04
CA GLY A 28 7.00 -1.64 8.88
C GLY A 28 6.84 -3.06 8.37
N LEU A 29 5.72 -3.28 7.70
CA LEU A 29 5.27 -4.56 7.19
C LEU A 29 5.29 -4.57 5.66
N ALA A 30 5.90 -5.61 5.12
CA ALA A 30 5.77 -6.04 3.75
C ALA A 30 4.90 -7.30 3.72
N MET A 31 3.72 -7.19 3.11
CA MET A 31 2.73 -8.25 3.03
C MET A 31 2.54 -8.69 1.58
N VAL A 32 2.20 -9.96 1.38
CA VAL A 32 1.84 -10.47 0.05
C VAL A 32 0.60 -11.33 0.16
N TYR A 33 -0.40 -11.01 -0.66
CA TYR A 33 -1.55 -11.87 -0.92
C TYR A 33 -1.33 -12.61 -2.22
N ARG A 34 -1.49 -13.93 -2.21
CA ARG A 34 -1.39 -14.78 -3.39
C ARG A 34 -2.77 -14.93 -4.01
N THR A 35 -2.83 -14.74 -5.33
CA THR A 35 -3.97 -15.20 -6.12
C THR A 35 -3.60 -16.52 -6.80
N ARG A 36 -4.30 -16.91 -7.86
CA ARG A 36 -4.11 -18.24 -8.48
C ARG A 36 -2.70 -18.44 -9.03
N ASP A 37 -2.20 -17.45 -9.77
CA ASP A 37 -0.89 -17.47 -10.45
C ASP A 37 -0.14 -16.13 -10.34
N LYS A 38 -0.69 -15.20 -9.56
CA LYS A 38 -0.20 -13.83 -9.37
C LYS A 38 -0.13 -13.49 -7.89
N VAL A 39 0.41 -12.31 -7.61
CA VAL A 39 0.59 -11.79 -6.25
C VAL A 39 0.17 -10.33 -6.16
N ILE A 40 -0.15 -9.93 -4.94
CA ILE A 40 -0.53 -8.56 -4.59
C ILE A 40 0.34 -8.16 -3.40
N PRO A 41 1.46 -7.47 -3.62
CA PRO A 41 2.27 -6.95 -2.54
C PRO A 41 1.63 -5.68 -1.97
N VAL A 42 1.72 -5.55 -0.66
CA VAL A 42 1.16 -4.44 0.11
C VAL A 42 2.22 -4.02 1.13
N ILE A 43 2.50 -2.73 1.23
CA ILE A 43 3.45 -2.20 2.20
C ILE A 43 2.76 -1.20 3.13
N CYS A 44 3.18 -1.21 4.39
CA CYS A 44 2.57 -0.40 5.45
C CYS A 44 3.59 -0.10 6.55
N ASP A 45 3.77 1.17 6.92
CA ASP A 45 4.64 1.57 8.05
C ASP A 45 3.84 1.68 9.38
N GLU A 46 2.58 1.28 9.36
CA GLU A 46 1.62 1.35 10.47
C GLU A 46 1.26 2.78 10.95
N GLU A 47 1.82 3.83 10.35
CA GLU A 47 1.62 5.23 10.75
C GLU A 47 1.09 6.12 9.62
N ARG A 48 1.78 6.15 8.47
CA ARG A 48 1.58 7.09 7.38
C ARG A 48 1.55 6.44 6.01
N ILE A 49 2.36 5.41 5.78
CA ILE A 49 2.45 4.69 4.52
C ILE A 49 1.48 3.52 4.56
N PHE A 50 0.62 3.44 3.53
CA PHE A 50 -0.15 2.25 3.25
C PHE A 50 -0.53 2.21 1.78
N THR A 51 0.06 1.29 1.03
CA THR A 51 -0.16 1.18 -0.42
C THR A 51 -0.08 -0.26 -0.91
N CYS A 52 -0.80 -0.53 -1.98
CA CYS A 52 -0.81 -1.73 -2.78
C CYS A 52 -0.49 -1.33 -4.22
N ASP A 53 0.69 -1.71 -4.70
CA ASP A 53 1.10 -1.47 -6.07
C ASP A 53 2.08 -2.54 -6.53
N ASN A 54 2.44 -2.50 -7.81
CA ASN A 54 3.34 -3.49 -8.37
C ASN A 54 4.82 -3.20 -8.10
N SER A 55 5.23 -2.05 -7.55
CA SER A 55 6.66 -1.70 -7.40
C SER A 55 7.54 -2.73 -6.64
N PRO A 56 7.02 -3.54 -5.69
CA PRO A 56 7.84 -4.55 -5.02
C PRO A 56 8.12 -5.80 -5.86
N VAL A 57 7.42 -5.98 -7.00
CA VAL A 57 7.54 -7.15 -7.89
C VAL A 57 7.54 -6.71 -9.35
N ASP A 58 7.89 -7.59 -10.29
CA ASP A 58 7.71 -7.24 -11.70
C ASP A 58 6.21 -7.24 -12.06
N ALA A 59 5.79 -6.33 -12.95
CA ALA A 59 4.38 -6.20 -13.39
C ALA A 59 3.77 -7.50 -13.94
N SER A 60 4.61 -8.44 -14.40
CA SER A 60 4.21 -9.77 -14.86
C SER A 60 3.72 -10.69 -13.74
N TYR A 61 4.12 -10.45 -12.48
CA TYR A 61 3.68 -11.22 -11.31
C TYR A 61 2.47 -10.59 -10.62
N TYR A 62 2.21 -9.30 -10.86
CA TYR A 62 1.14 -8.56 -10.20
C TYR A 62 -0.25 -8.94 -10.73
N ASP A 63 -1.20 -9.14 -9.82
CA ASP A 63 -2.62 -9.29 -10.16
C ASP A 63 -3.27 -7.90 -10.27
N TRP A 64 -3.45 -7.40 -11.50
CA TRP A 64 -3.98 -6.05 -11.72
C TRP A 64 -5.42 -5.88 -11.21
N ASP A 65 -6.31 -6.84 -11.47
CA ASP A 65 -7.72 -6.71 -11.09
C ASP A 65 -7.90 -6.79 -9.57
N ALA A 66 -7.22 -7.73 -8.92
CA ALA A 66 -7.29 -7.85 -7.47
C ALA A 66 -6.51 -6.72 -6.77
N GLY A 67 -5.36 -6.34 -7.31
CA GLY A 67 -4.56 -5.24 -6.81
C GLY A 67 -5.30 -3.89 -6.84
N ASP A 68 -5.98 -3.58 -7.94
CA ASP A 68 -6.79 -2.35 -8.06
C ASP A 68 -7.95 -2.33 -7.05
N LYS A 69 -8.56 -3.49 -6.77
CA LYS A 69 -9.61 -3.60 -5.74
C LYS A 69 -9.05 -3.39 -4.34
N LEU A 70 -7.86 -3.93 -4.03
CA LEU A 70 -7.23 -3.76 -2.72
C LEU A 70 -6.78 -2.31 -2.53
N GLN A 71 -6.15 -1.72 -3.54
CA GLN A 71 -5.75 -0.31 -3.52
C GLN A 71 -6.97 0.61 -3.40
N GLY A 72 -8.07 0.30 -4.09
CA GLY A 72 -9.34 1.01 -3.94
C GLY A 72 -9.88 0.97 -2.50
N LEU A 73 -9.81 -0.20 -1.84
CA LEU A 73 -10.20 -0.32 -0.44
C LEU A 73 -9.30 0.51 0.49
N ILE A 74 -7.99 0.55 0.26
CA ILE A 74 -7.04 1.38 1.02
C ILE A 74 -7.41 2.86 0.87
N ILE A 75 -7.70 3.30 -0.36
CA ILE A 75 -8.14 4.67 -0.66
C ILE A 75 -9.48 4.98 0.03
N ASP A 76 -10.45 4.07 -0.05
CA ASP A 76 -11.74 4.24 0.63
C ASP A 76 -11.56 4.40 2.14
N CYS A 77 -10.64 3.66 2.77
CA CYS A 77 -10.31 3.83 4.19
C CYS A 77 -9.74 5.22 4.48
N ALA A 78 -8.84 5.70 3.62
CA ALA A 78 -8.23 7.02 3.75
C ALA A 78 -9.28 8.15 3.61
N ASP A 79 -10.17 8.04 2.63
CA ASP A 79 -11.29 8.97 2.40
C ASP A 79 -12.31 8.96 3.56
N ASN A 80 -12.36 7.89 4.34
CA ASN A 80 -13.18 7.77 5.56
C ASN A 80 -12.42 8.11 6.85
N ASP A 81 -11.25 8.75 6.76
CA ASP A 81 -10.45 9.21 7.90
C ASP A 81 -9.90 8.09 8.81
N LEU A 82 -9.77 6.87 8.31
CA LEU A 82 -9.18 5.77 9.09
C LEU A 82 -7.68 6.00 9.24
N THR A 83 -7.13 5.65 10.40
CA THR A 83 -5.68 5.52 10.56
C THR A 83 -5.17 4.31 9.79
N VAL A 84 -3.86 4.25 9.50
CA VAL A 84 -3.24 3.09 8.84
C VAL A 84 -3.54 1.80 9.60
N ALA A 85 -3.43 1.80 10.93
CA ALA A 85 -3.76 0.63 11.76
C ALA A 85 -5.24 0.19 11.63
N GLN A 86 -6.17 1.15 11.56
CA GLN A 86 -7.60 0.84 11.35
C GLN A 86 -7.86 0.30 9.94
N ALA A 87 -7.27 0.92 8.93
CA ALA A 87 -7.36 0.45 7.55
C ALA A 87 -6.75 -0.96 7.39
N LEU A 88 -5.63 -1.24 8.04
CA LEU A 88 -5.01 -2.56 8.04
C LEU A 88 -5.94 -3.62 8.64
N ALA A 89 -6.66 -3.28 9.72
CA ALA A 89 -7.68 -4.15 10.28
C ALA A 89 -8.83 -4.41 9.29
N VAL A 90 -9.29 -3.39 8.57
CA VAL A 90 -10.32 -3.53 7.52
C VAL A 90 -9.85 -4.40 6.36
N VAL A 91 -8.60 -4.22 5.90
CA VAL A 91 -8.00 -5.06 4.87
C VAL A 91 -7.96 -6.51 5.36
N ARG A 92 -7.48 -6.78 6.58
CA ARG A 92 -7.44 -8.14 7.14
C ARG A 92 -8.83 -8.76 7.32
N GLU A 93 -9.84 -7.96 7.63
CA GLU A 93 -11.23 -8.43 7.73
C GLU A 93 -11.79 -8.85 6.36
N LYS A 94 -11.55 -8.05 5.31
CA LYS A 94 -12.13 -8.28 3.98
C LYS A 94 -11.32 -9.24 3.11
N TRP A 95 -9.99 -9.22 3.23
CA TRP A 95 -9.06 -10.00 2.41
C TRP A 95 -8.45 -11.19 3.14
N GLY A 96 -8.66 -11.29 4.46
CA GLY A 96 -8.03 -12.32 5.28
C GLY A 96 -6.59 -11.96 5.66
N GLN A 97 -5.86 -12.95 6.18
CA GLN A 97 -4.44 -12.78 6.48
C GLN A 97 -3.60 -12.88 5.20
N PRO A 98 -2.52 -12.10 5.08
CA PRO A 98 -1.60 -12.25 3.96
C PRO A 98 -0.91 -13.62 4.01
N ASP A 99 -0.57 -14.17 2.84
CA ASP A 99 0.17 -15.43 2.73
C ASP A 99 1.63 -15.29 3.19
N ILE A 100 2.19 -14.09 3.04
CA ILE A 100 3.53 -13.73 3.49
C ILE A 100 3.42 -12.40 4.25
N GLU A 101 4.03 -12.35 5.43
CA GLU A 101 4.17 -11.12 6.22
C GLU A 101 5.59 -11.04 6.75
N ILE A 102 6.29 -9.95 6.41
CA ILE A 102 7.70 -9.74 6.73
C ILE A 102 7.82 -8.38 7.39
N LYS A 103 8.52 -8.34 8.53
CA LYS A 103 8.97 -7.08 9.11
C LYS A 103 10.21 -6.59 8.37
N VAL A 104 10.18 -5.35 7.93
CA VAL A 104 11.29 -4.71 7.21
C VAL A 104 11.71 -3.44 7.92
N ASP A 105 13.02 -3.15 7.88
CA ASP A 105 13.57 -1.92 8.47
C ASP A 105 13.19 -0.67 7.65
N ASP A 106 12.85 -0.85 6.37
CA ASP A 106 12.35 0.22 5.49
C ASP A 106 11.37 -0.33 4.45
N VAL A 107 10.10 0.08 4.53
CA VAL A 107 9.05 -0.34 3.58
C VAL A 107 9.32 0.15 2.16
N ASN A 108 10.03 1.27 1.98
CA ASN A 108 10.37 1.79 0.66
C ASN A 108 11.25 0.83 -0.16
N THR A 109 11.97 -0.07 0.52
CA THR A 109 12.93 -1.00 -0.10
C THR A 109 12.56 -2.45 0.13
N ALA A 110 11.28 -2.75 0.39
CA ALA A 110 10.79 -4.09 0.68
C ALA A 110 10.84 -5.07 -0.51
N GLY A 111 11.03 -4.57 -1.75
CA GLY A 111 10.99 -5.37 -2.98
C GLY A 111 11.88 -6.63 -2.96
N PRO A 112 13.19 -6.52 -2.67
CA PRO A 112 14.07 -7.69 -2.56
C PRO A 112 13.63 -8.72 -1.52
N ALA A 113 13.11 -8.28 -0.36
CA ALA A 113 12.61 -9.20 0.67
C ALA A 113 11.36 -9.94 0.20
N ILE A 114 10.44 -9.25 -0.48
CA ILE A 114 9.24 -9.83 -1.08
C ILE A 114 9.62 -10.85 -2.17
N ARG A 115 10.50 -10.46 -3.11
CA ARG A 115 10.94 -11.34 -4.21
C ARG A 115 11.65 -12.60 -3.70
N ALA A 116 12.50 -12.46 -2.69
CA ALA A 116 13.16 -13.58 -2.03
C ALA A 116 12.14 -14.54 -1.36
N ALA A 117 11.17 -14.00 -0.63
CA ALA A 117 10.13 -14.81 0.02
C ALA A 117 9.19 -15.51 -0.98
N LEU A 118 9.01 -14.93 -2.16
CA LEU A 118 8.27 -15.54 -3.26
C LEU A 118 9.10 -16.56 -4.06
N GLY A 119 10.42 -16.63 -3.84
CA GLY A 119 11.32 -17.47 -4.62
C GLY A 119 11.48 -17.02 -6.09
N ILE A 120 11.17 -15.76 -6.40
CA ILE A 120 11.29 -15.21 -7.76
C ILE A 120 12.75 -15.14 -8.20
N ASP A 121 13.65 -14.76 -7.29
CA ASP A 121 15.08 -14.58 -7.60
C ASP A 121 15.89 -15.89 -7.54
N ALA A 122 15.25 -17.01 -7.19
CA ALA A 122 15.88 -18.32 -7.11
C ALA A 122 15.74 -19.15 -8.41
N ALA A 123 15.07 -18.60 -9.42
CA ALA A 123 14.74 -19.26 -10.69
C ALA A 123 15.68 -18.86 -11.85
#